data_AF-A0A7S2RW84-F1
#
_entry.id   AF-A0A7S2RW84-F1
#
_cell.length_a   1.000
_cell.length_b   1.000
_cell.length_c   1.000
_cell.angle_alpha   90.00
_cell.angle_beta   90.00
_cell.angle_gamma   90.00
#
_symmetry.space_group_name_H-M   'P 1'
#
loop_
_entity.id
_entity.type
_entity.pdbx_description
1 polymer ?
#
loop_
_entity_poly.entity_id
_entity_poly.type
_entity_poly.pdbx_seq_one_letter_code
_entity_poly.pdbx_strand_id
1 'polypeptide(L)'
;MEARVAMLATDAAAAETKAASAANDLEEAQEALRVQGEDLDRLRRELAAAEQQVLQEKAQAQKAKVESPTPPPAPKYAPAPELAAVRALDEERSDLQARCEDLAGQVEILTHQLEILQEEKQQLQQVTQEATQGRGTAEPTTPRHSVSGLEAGASPNALVAAKLSDSQFLYHTQLQAQIADAQQEKGRLLRSMDDLRDLVKEKDKDILRLENQVVELKGWHDRVDKLDAGEHAATNLAYLKHCVVTYMQTEDPSTQIRLLPVVAEILKFSNVEREQVETSLSRRIPKGGAP
;
A
#
# COMPACT_ATOMS: atom_id res chain seq x y z
N MET A 1 -12.14 41.44 -49.90
CA MET A 1 -10.91 41.28 -49.10
C MET A 1 -11.09 41.87 -47.69
N GLU A 2 -11.74 43.01 -47.53
CA GLU A 2 -11.94 43.69 -46.23
C GLU A 2 -12.64 42.82 -45.16
N ALA A 3 -13.68 42.06 -45.51
CA ALA A 3 -14.38 41.17 -44.55
C ALA A 3 -13.48 40.07 -43.96
N ARG A 4 -12.52 39.57 -44.74
CA ARG A 4 -11.58 38.52 -44.29
C ARG A 4 -10.49 39.10 -43.38
N VAL A 5 -10.10 40.36 -43.61
CA VAL A 5 -9.18 41.08 -42.73
C VAL A 5 -9.84 41.40 -41.39
N ALA A 6 -11.11 41.78 -41.39
CA ALA A 6 -11.87 42.03 -40.17
C ALA A 6 -12.04 40.76 -39.31
N MET A 7 -12.32 39.61 -39.93
CA MET A 7 -12.45 38.33 -39.23
C MET A 7 -11.12 37.84 -38.63
N LEU A 8 -10.02 37.99 -39.39
CA LEU A 8 -8.68 37.65 -38.87
C LEU A 8 -8.27 38.56 -37.70
N ALA A 9 -8.69 39.83 -37.71
CA ALA A 9 -8.44 40.76 -36.60
C ALA A 9 -9.24 40.39 -35.34
N THR A 10 -10.49 39.92 -35.49
CA THR A 10 -11.30 39.45 -34.35
C THR A 10 -10.77 38.14 -33.77
N ASP A 11 -10.31 37.22 -34.62
CA ASP A 11 -9.72 35.96 -34.18
C ASP A 11 -8.39 36.18 -33.45
N ALA A 12 -7.57 37.13 -33.92
CA ALA A 12 -6.34 37.52 -33.25
C ALA A 12 -6.59 38.15 -31.87
N ALA A 13 -7.57 39.05 -31.77
CA ALA A 13 -7.96 39.65 -30.48
C ALA A 13 -8.53 38.60 -29.50
N ALA A 14 -9.33 37.65 -29.98
CA ALA A 14 -9.82 36.55 -29.16
C ALA A 14 -8.68 35.64 -28.68
N ALA A 15 -7.69 35.36 -29.54
CA ALA A 15 -6.50 34.59 -29.16
C ALA A 15 -5.65 35.32 -28.11
N GLU A 16 -5.47 36.64 -28.21
CA GLU A 16 -4.76 37.44 -27.21
C GLU A 16 -5.48 37.44 -25.86
N THR A 17 -6.80 37.61 -25.84
CA THR A 17 -7.56 37.56 -24.57
C THR A 17 -7.50 36.19 -23.90
N LYS A 18 -7.53 35.10 -24.69
CA LYS A 18 -7.38 33.73 -24.18
C LYS A 18 -5.97 33.44 -23.68
N ALA A 19 -4.95 33.98 -24.35
CA ALA A 19 -3.56 33.88 -23.89
C ALA A 19 -3.34 34.66 -22.58
N ALA A 20 -3.95 35.84 -22.46
CA ALA A 20 -3.89 36.65 -21.24
C ALA A 20 -4.61 35.96 -20.06
N SER A 21 -5.78 35.35 -20.28
CA SER A 21 -6.46 34.60 -19.21
C SER A 21 -5.65 33.39 -18.78
N ALA A 22 -5.09 32.62 -19.73
CA ALA A 22 -4.25 31.47 -19.42
C ALA A 22 -2.96 31.84 -18.68
N ALA A 23 -2.40 33.03 -18.93
CA ALA A 23 -1.25 33.53 -18.20
C ALA A 23 -1.61 33.87 -16.74
N ASN A 24 -2.77 34.48 -16.49
CA ASN A 24 -3.26 34.75 -15.14
C ASN A 24 -3.57 33.46 -14.38
N ASP A 25 -4.21 32.48 -15.03
CA ASP A 25 -4.51 31.18 -14.42
C ASP A 25 -3.21 30.44 -14.03
N LEU A 26 -2.17 30.56 -14.85
CA LEU A 26 -0.85 29.98 -14.56
C LEU A 26 -0.17 30.69 -13.38
N GLU A 27 -0.27 32.01 -13.29
CA GLU A 27 0.27 32.78 -12.16
C GLU A 27 -0.45 32.43 -10.86
N GLU A 28 -1.79 32.30 -10.88
CA GLU A 28 -2.58 31.87 -9.72
C GLU A 28 -2.22 30.44 -9.29
N ALA A 29 -2.02 29.52 -10.24
CA ALA A 29 -1.55 28.16 -9.95
C ALA A 29 -0.14 28.14 -9.36
N GLN A 30 0.76 29.01 -9.83
CA GLN A 30 2.12 29.13 -9.28
C GLN A 30 2.10 29.68 -7.85
N GLU A 31 1.26 30.66 -7.55
CA GLU A 31 1.12 31.20 -6.20
C GLU A 31 0.47 30.18 -5.25
N ALA A 32 -0.54 29.44 -5.70
CA ALA A 32 -1.12 28.34 -4.92
C ALA A 32 -0.08 27.26 -4.58
N LEU A 33 0.78 26.90 -5.53
CA LEU A 33 1.87 25.95 -5.31
C LEU A 33 2.92 26.51 -4.33
N ARG A 34 3.21 27.82 -4.39
CA ARG A 34 4.12 28.51 -3.47
C ARG A 34 3.59 28.46 -2.04
N VAL A 35 2.31 28.75 -1.83
CA VAL A 35 1.64 28.69 -0.52
C VAL A 35 1.65 27.26 0.02
N GLN A 36 1.34 26.25 -0.82
CA GLN A 36 1.43 24.85 -0.42
C GLN A 36 2.86 24.44 -0.01
N GLY A 37 3.88 24.95 -0.68
CA GLY A 37 5.28 24.75 -0.30
C GLY A 37 5.61 25.32 1.08
N GLU A 38 5.14 26.53 1.38
CA GLU A 38 5.33 27.16 2.69
C GLU A 38 4.63 26.40 3.82
N ASP A 39 3.43 25.88 3.58
CA ASP A 39 2.69 25.06 4.54
C ASP A 39 3.40 23.72 4.82
N LEU A 40 3.93 23.07 3.78
CA LEU A 40 4.73 21.85 3.96
C LEU A 40 6.00 22.10 4.78
N ASP A 41 6.69 23.22 4.54
CA ASP A 41 7.88 23.58 5.30
C ASP A 41 7.56 24.02 6.74
N ARG A 42 6.37 24.56 6.98
CA ARG A 42 5.85 24.78 8.33
C ARG A 42 5.60 23.46 9.06
N LEU A 43 4.88 22.52 8.43
CA LEU A 43 4.61 21.20 9.01
C LEU A 43 5.89 20.42 9.30
N ARG A 44 6.90 20.50 8.42
CA ARG A 44 8.23 19.90 8.66
C ARG A 44 8.92 20.47 9.90
N ARG A 45 8.83 21.77 10.14
CA ARG A 45 9.38 22.41 11.34
C ARG A 45 8.64 22.00 12.61
N GLU A 46 7.32 21.92 12.55
CA GLU A 46 6.48 21.46 13.67
C GLU A 46 6.77 19.99 14.02
N LEU A 47 6.93 19.12 13.01
CA LEU A 47 7.31 17.72 13.21
C LEU A 47 8.70 17.59 13.85
N ALA A 48 9.70 18.31 13.34
CA ALA A 48 11.04 18.30 13.92
C ALA A 48 11.08 18.81 15.37
N ALA A 49 10.27 19.81 15.71
CA ALA A 49 10.13 20.30 17.07
C ALA A 49 9.47 19.26 17.99
N ALA A 50 8.44 18.56 17.53
CA ALA A 50 7.77 17.49 18.27
C ALA A 50 8.71 16.30 18.52
N GLU A 51 9.49 15.87 17.53
CA GLU A 51 10.50 14.82 17.69
C GLU A 51 11.55 15.19 18.74
N GLN A 52 12.02 16.44 18.72
CA GLN A 52 12.97 16.93 19.71
C GLN A 52 12.38 16.96 21.12
N GLN A 53 11.10 17.31 21.26
CA GLN A 53 10.39 17.28 22.54
C GLN A 53 10.29 15.85 23.10
N VAL A 54 9.92 14.87 22.26
CA VAL A 54 9.84 13.45 22.66
C VAL A 54 11.21 12.93 23.11
N LEU A 55 12.29 13.32 22.43
CA LEU A 55 13.66 12.97 22.83
C LEU A 55 14.04 13.58 24.19
N GLN A 56 13.65 14.83 24.44
CA GLN A 56 13.89 15.48 25.74
C GLN A 56 13.10 14.81 26.87
N GLU A 57 11.83 14.48 26.65
CA GLU A 57 11.00 13.76 27.63
C GLU A 57 11.58 12.38 27.95
N LYS A 58 12.03 11.63 26.94
CA LYS A 58 12.72 10.34 27.14
C LYS A 58 14.01 10.50 27.95
N ALA A 59 14.81 11.53 27.67
CA ALA A 59 16.03 11.80 28.42
C ALA A 59 15.75 12.20 29.87
N GLN A 60 14.70 12.98 30.13
CA GLN A 60 14.27 13.35 31.48
C GLN A 60 13.75 12.14 32.26
N ALA A 61 12.93 11.29 31.63
CA ALA A 61 12.44 10.05 32.24
C ALA A 61 13.58 9.08 32.61
N GLN A 62 14.63 9.02 31.79
CA GLN A 62 15.83 8.23 32.11
C GLN A 62 16.62 8.83 33.28
N LYS A 63 16.80 10.16 33.33
CA LYS A 63 17.46 10.83 34.46
C LYS A 63 16.71 10.63 35.78
N ALA A 64 15.38 10.74 35.78
CA ALA A 64 14.55 10.50 36.96
C ALA A 64 14.64 9.06 37.48
N LYS A 65 14.96 8.10 36.61
CA LYS A 65 15.14 6.68 36.98
C LYS A 65 16.50 6.39 37.65
N VAL A 66 17.46 7.31 37.58
CA VAL A 66 18.83 7.14 38.13
C VAL A 66 19.00 7.78 39.52
N GLU A 67 18.14 8.73 39.92
CA GLU A 67 18.34 9.53 41.15
C GLU A 67 17.57 9.08 42.41
N SER A 68 16.83 7.96 42.42
CA SER A 68 16.16 7.46 43.65
C SER A 68 16.81 6.19 44.24
N PRO A 69 17.53 6.28 45.37
CA PRO A 69 17.96 5.11 46.13
C PRO A 69 16.92 4.79 47.23
N THR A 70 15.90 4.03 46.87
CA THR A 70 15.00 3.35 47.82
C THR A 70 14.61 1.98 47.25
N PRO A 71 14.43 0.96 48.11
CA PRO A 71 14.31 -0.44 47.68
C PRO A 71 13.06 -0.62 46.81
N PRO A 72 13.12 -1.46 45.76
CA PRO A 72 12.15 -1.43 44.68
C PRO A 72 10.78 -1.98 45.16
N PRO A 73 9.69 -1.20 45.08
CA PRO A 73 8.38 -1.78 44.93
C PRO A 73 8.28 -2.45 43.56
N ALA A 74 7.54 -3.55 43.48
CA ALA A 74 7.37 -4.40 42.30
C ALA A 74 7.23 -3.60 40.99
N PRO A 75 7.90 -4.03 39.89
CA PRO A 75 7.83 -3.33 38.63
C PRO A 75 6.39 -3.31 38.13
N LYS A 76 5.77 -2.12 38.14
CA LYS A 76 4.60 -1.85 37.31
C LYS A 76 5.08 -1.84 35.87
N TYR A 77 4.96 -2.97 35.20
CA TYR A 77 5.23 -3.12 33.77
C TYR A 77 4.38 -2.08 33.02
N ALA A 78 5.04 -1.07 32.46
CA ALA A 78 4.42 -0.20 31.47
C ALA A 78 3.95 -1.06 30.28
N PRO A 79 2.81 -0.75 29.64
CA PRO A 79 2.33 -1.52 28.50
C PRO A 79 3.43 -1.63 27.45
N ALA A 80 3.75 -2.88 27.09
CA ALA A 80 4.94 -3.24 26.34
C ALA A 80 5.02 -2.50 24.99
N PRO A 81 6.22 -2.06 24.56
CA PRO A 81 6.43 -1.34 23.29
C PRO A 81 5.89 -2.08 22.06
N GLU A 82 5.73 -3.40 22.14
CA GLU A 82 5.15 -4.23 21.08
C GLU A 82 3.65 -4.02 20.87
N LEU A 83 2.89 -3.76 21.94
CA LEU A 83 1.46 -3.41 21.80
C LEU A 83 1.27 -2.05 21.12
N ALA A 84 2.20 -1.12 21.35
CA ALA A 84 2.21 0.15 20.64
C ALA A 84 2.60 -0.04 19.16
N ALA A 85 3.53 -0.95 18.86
CA ALA A 85 3.92 -1.28 17.49
C ALA A 85 2.79 -1.94 16.70
N VAL A 86 2.04 -2.88 17.31
CA VAL A 86 0.86 -3.49 16.67
C VAL A 86 -0.20 -2.44 16.34
N ARG A 87 -0.51 -1.53 17.27
CA ARG A 87 -1.47 -0.44 17.02
C ARG A 87 -1.02 0.49 15.89
N ALA A 88 0.26 0.85 15.84
CA ALA A 88 0.79 1.69 14.78
C ALA A 88 0.70 0.99 13.40
N LEU A 89 0.94 -0.32 13.33
CA LEU A 89 0.78 -1.09 12.09
C LEU A 89 -0.69 -1.23 11.67
N ASP A 90 -1.62 -1.36 12.63
CA ASP A 90 -3.06 -1.38 12.36
C ASP A 90 -3.54 -0.03 11.80
N GLU A 91 -3.03 1.08 12.33
CA GLU A 91 -3.29 2.42 11.82
C GLU A 91 -2.74 2.59 10.38
N GLU A 92 -1.49 2.18 10.13
CA GLU A 92 -0.91 2.19 8.77
C GLU A 92 -1.72 1.31 7.79
N ARG A 93 -2.18 0.14 8.24
CA ARG A 93 -3.02 -0.77 7.44
C ARG A 93 -4.36 -0.11 7.09
N SER A 94 -5.00 0.55 8.05
CA SER A 94 -6.25 1.28 7.84
C SER A 94 -6.08 2.38 6.79
N ASP A 95 -5.00 3.16 6.89
CA ASP A 95 -4.70 4.23 5.93
C ASP A 95 -4.42 3.69 4.52
N LEU A 96 -3.66 2.59 4.41
CA LEU A 96 -3.40 1.93 3.13
C LEU A 96 -4.68 1.35 2.51
N GLN A 97 -5.57 0.81 3.33
CA GLN A 97 -6.86 0.29 2.87
C GLN A 97 -7.76 1.43 2.36
N ALA A 98 -7.85 2.54 3.09
CA ALA A 98 -8.59 3.72 2.63
C ALA A 98 -8.05 4.25 1.28
N ARG A 99 -6.73 4.29 1.11
CA ARG A 99 -6.12 4.66 -0.19
C ARG A 99 -6.48 3.68 -1.30
N CYS A 100 -6.54 2.39 -1.02
CA CYS A 100 -6.98 1.39 -2.01
C CYS A 100 -8.43 1.61 -2.44
N GLU A 101 -9.31 1.96 -1.50
CA GLU A 101 -10.73 2.25 -1.76
C GLU A 101 -10.89 3.53 -2.61
N ASP A 102 -10.14 4.59 -2.30
CA ASP A 102 -10.11 5.82 -3.10
C ASP A 102 -9.61 5.57 -4.54
N LEU A 103 -8.52 4.80 -4.68
CA LEU A 103 -7.99 4.41 -5.99
C LEU A 103 -8.99 3.56 -6.78
N ALA A 104 -9.71 2.65 -6.12
CA ALA A 104 -10.77 1.86 -6.75
C ALA A 104 -11.89 2.77 -7.28
N GLY A 105 -12.33 3.76 -6.48
CA GLY A 105 -13.31 4.76 -6.92
C GLY A 105 -12.84 5.58 -8.13
N GLN A 106 -11.56 5.98 -8.16
CA GLN A 106 -10.99 6.67 -9.33
C GLN A 106 -10.98 5.78 -10.59
N VAL A 107 -10.66 4.49 -10.45
CA VAL A 107 -10.69 3.53 -11.55
C VAL A 107 -12.11 3.32 -12.07
N GLU A 108 -13.12 3.29 -11.19
CA GLU A 108 -14.54 3.21 -11.58
C GLU A 108 -14.96 4.45 -12.37
N ILE A 109 -14.63 5.65 -11.88
CA ILE A 109 -14.92 6.92 -12.57
C ILE A 109 -14.27 6.95 -13.96
N LEU A 110 -12.99 6.60 -14.06
CA LEU A 110 -12.28 6.55 -15.35
C LEU A 110 -12.85 5.49 -16.29
N THR A 111 -13.28 4.35 -15.75
CA THR A 111 -13.91 3.30 -16.55
C THR A 111 -15.25 3.77 -17.13
N HIS A 112 -16.05 4.50 -16.34
CA HIS A 112 -17.29 5.09 -16.82
C HIS A 112 -17.05 6.20 -17.85
N GLN A 113 -16.06 7.07 -17.64
CA GLN A 113 -15.66 8.07 -18.64
C GLN A 113 -15.21 7.43 -19.95
N LEU A 114 -14.48 6.32 -19.89
CA LEU A 114 -14.09 5.56 -21.08
C LEU A 114 -15.30 4.97 -21.82
N GLU A 115 -16.31 4.48 -21.10
CA GLU A 115 -17.56 4.01 -21.72
C GLU A 115 -18.28 5.14 -22.45
N ILE A 116 -18.44 6.31 -21.81
CA ILE A 116 -19.08 7.49 -22.42
C ILE A 116 -18.34 7.91 -23.70
N LEU A 117 -17.01 8.02 -23.66
CA LEU A 117 -16.21 8.39 -24.83
C LEU A 117 -16.28 7.32 -25.94
N GLN A 118 -16.42 6.04 -25.59
CA GLN A 118 -16.63 4.97 -26.56
C GLN A 118 -18.01 5.05 -27.22
N GLU A 119 -19.06 5.37 -26.45
CA GLU A 119 -20.41 5.60 -26.96
C GLU A 119 -20.45 6.81 -27.90
N GLU A 120 -19.84 7.94 -27.54
CA GLU A 120 -19.74 9.12 -28.40
C GLU A 120 -19.03 8.81 -29.72
N LYS A 121 -17.95 8.02 -29.67
CA LYS A 121 -17.25 7.53 -30.87
C LYS A 121 -18.17 6.68 -31.74
N GLN A 122 -18.95 5.77 -31.16
CA GLN A 122 -19.88 4.92 -31.91
C GLN A 122 -21.01 5.73 -32.55
N GLN A 123 -21.55 6.73 -31.84
CA GLN A 123 -22.57 7.64 -32.37
C GLN A 123 -22.05 8.44 -33.57
N LEU A 124 -20.83 8.98 -33.50
CA LEU A 124 -20.21 9.66 -34.64
C LEU A 124 -20.02 8.72 -35.84
N GLN A 125 -19.66 7.46 -35.60
CA GLN A 125 -19.57 6.46 -36.67
C GLN A 125 -20.94 6.17 -37.30
N GLN A 126 -22.01 6.07 -36.52
CA GLN A 126 -23.37 5.90 -37.02
C GLN A 126 -23.85 7.10 -37.83
N VAL A 127 -23.69 8.33 -37.31
CA VAL A 127 -24.05 9.57 -38.03
C VAL A 127 -23.30 9.68 -39.36
N THR A 128 -22.03 9.28 -39.39
CA THR A 128 -21.24 9.25 -40.62
C THR A 128 -21.76 8.19 -41.60
N GLN A 129 -22.21 7.02 -41.12
CA GLN A 129 -22.82 5.99 -41.96
C GLN A 129 -24.18 6.42 -42.52
N GLU A 130 -25.04 7.02 -41.71
CA GLU A 130 -26.36 7.54 -42.13
C GLU A 130 -26.23 8.67 -43.15
N ALA A 131 -25.26 9.58 -42.98
CA ALA A 131 -24.96 10.61 -43.97
C ALA A 131 -24.50 10.02 -45.32
N THR A 132 -23.85 8.84 -45.31
CA THR A 132 -23.47 8.14 -46.54
C THR A 132 -24.60 7.33 -47.18
N GLN A 133 -25.61 6.90 -46.42
CA GLN A 133 -26.79 6.19 -46.95
C GLN A 133 -27.92 7.15 -47.39
N GLY A 134 -28.05 8.32 -46.76
CA GLY A 134 -29.02 9.35 -47.12
C GLY A 134 -28.67 10.17 -48.37
N ARG A 135 -27.43 10.07 -48.87
CA ARG A 135 -27.02 10.65 -50.15
C ARG A 135 -27.37 9.68 -51.28
N GLY A 136 -28.67 9.51 -51.48
CA GLY A 136 -29.25 8.84 -52.63
C GLY A 136 -28.66 9.41 -53.92
N THR A 137 -28.17 8.48 -54.73
CA THR A 137 -27.66 8.64 -56.08
C THR A 137 -28.62 9.43 -56.97
N ALA A 138 -28.30 10.69 -57.26
CA ALA A 138 -28.57 11.24 -58.58
C ALA A 138 -27.37 10.85 -59.46
N GLU A 139 -27.63 10.00 -60.46
CA GLU A 139 -26.67 9.62 -61.50
C GLU A 139 -25.98 10.85 -62.11
N PRO A 140 -24.75 10.67 -62.62
CA PRO A 140 -24.66 10.68 -64.08
C PRO A 140 -23.90 9.47 -64.62
N THR A 141 -24.33 9.10 -65.80
CA THR A 141 -24.07 7.88 -66.55
C THR A 141 -22.68 7.86 -67.21
N THR A 142 -22.06 6.67 -67.25
CA THR A 142 -21.06 6.11 -68.22
C THR A 142 -19.57 6.55 -68.18
N PRO A 143 -18.62 5.76 -68.77
CA PRO A 143 -18.32 4.35 -68.49
C PRO A 143 -16.80 4.02 -68.39
N ARG A 144 -16.48 2.87 -67.76
CA ARG A 144 -15.30 1.98 -67.93
C ARG A 144 -13.89 2.59 -68.13
N HIS A 145 -12.98 2.25 -67.21
CA HIS A 145 -11.74 1.54 -67.56
C HIS A 145 -11.26 0.70 -66.37
N SER A 146 -11.05 -0.59 -66.64
CA SER A 146 -10.51 -1.58 -65.71
C SER A 146 -9.03 -1.28 -65.43
N VAL A 147 -8.64 -1.20 -64.16
CA VAL A 147 -7.26 -1.50 -63.74
C VAL A 147 -7.32 -2.26 -62.41
N SER A 148 -6.95 -3.53 -62.49
CA SER A 148 -6.63 -4.37 -61.33
C SER A 148 -5.41 -3.81 -60.60
N GLY A 149 -5.45 -3.72 -59.27
CA GLY A 149 -4.24 -3.40 -58.51
C GLY A 149 -4.46 -3.23 -57.01
N LEU A 150 -4.00 -4.24 -56.26
CA LEU A 150 -3.61 -4.18 -54.84
C LEU A 150 -4.65 -3.70 -53.82
N GLU A 151 -5.45 -4.63 -53.30
CA GLU A 151 -5.93 -4.52 -51.92
C GLU A 151 -4.79 -4.90 -50.96
N ALA A 152 -3.89 -3.94 -50.73
CA ALA A 152 -3.12 -3.92 -49.50
C ALA A 152 -4.07 -3.45 -48.40
N GLY A 153 -4.16 -4.21 -47.30
CA GLY A 153 -5.05 -3.96 -46.17
C GLY A 153 -4.99 -2.51 -45.70
N ALA A 154 -5.93 -1.70 -46.18
CA ALA A 154 -6.18 -0.39 -45.64
C ALA A 154 -6.71 -0.61 -44.21
N SER A 155 -5.87 -0.27 -43.23
CA SER A 155 -6.27 -0.22 -41.83
C SER A 155 -7.64 0.49 -41.75
N PRO A 156 -8.63 -0.06 -41.02
CA PRO A 156 -9.98 0.53 -40.97
C PRO A 156 -9.99 2.02 -40.58
N ASN A 157 -8.93 2.52 -39.94
CA ASN A 157 -8.73 3.93 -39.64
C ASN A 157 -8.51 4.82 -40.90
N ALA A 158 -7.95 4.32 -41.99
CA ALA A 158 -7.68 5.10 -43.20
C ALA A 158 -8.95 5.43 -44.00
N LEU A 159 -9.95 4.54 -43.95
CA LEU A 159 -11.24 4.73 -44.63
C LEU A 159 -12.15 5.74 -43.90
N VAL A 160 -11.99 5.88 -42.58
CA VAL A 160 -12.69 6.87 -41.76
C VAL A 160 -12.09 8.26 -41.98
N ALA A 161 -10.76 8.36 -42.09
CA ALA A 161 -10.05 9.62 -42.34
C ALA A 161 -10.43 10.28 -43.69
N ALA A 162 -10.75 9.50 -44.72
CA ALA A 162 -11.07 10.00 -46.06
C ALA A 162 -12.48 10.59 -46.20
N LYS A 163 -13.35 10.46 -45.18
CA LYS A 163 -14.79 10.82 -45.27
C LYS A 163 -15.29 11.79 -44.20
N LEU A 164 -14.47 12.08 -43.18
CA LEU A 164 -14.77 13.08 -42.16
C LEU A 164 -14.44 14.48 -42.72
N SER A 165 -15.24 15.50 -42.36
CA SER A 165 -14.79 16.88 -42.59
C SER A 165 -13.50 17.14 -41.81
N ASP A 166 -12.64 18.05 -42.26
CA ASP A 166 -11.37 18.35 -41.58
C ASP A 166 -11.56 18.63 -40.08
N SER A 167 -12.67 19.29 -39.70
CA SER A 167 -13.06 19.52 -38.30
C SER A 167 -13.43 18.24 -37.54
N GLN A 168 -14.15 17.30 -38.16
CA GLN A 168 -14.52 16.02 -37.56
C GLN A 168 -13.32 15.08 -37.46
N PHE A 169 -12.39 15.14 -38.42
CA PHE A 169 -11.13 14.41 -38.36
C PHE A 169 -10.28 14.87 -37.18
N LEU A 170 -10.09 16.19 -37.03
CA LEU A 170 -9.37 16.77 -35.88
C LEU A 170 -10.02 16.38 -34.54
N TYR A 171 -11.35 16.45 -34.44
CA TYR A 171 -12.07 16.02 -33.23
C TYR A 171 -11.89 14.53 -32.93
N HIS A 172 -11.99 13.67 -33.95
CA HIS A 172 -11.77 12.23 -33.79
C HIS A 172 -10.33 11.91 -33.38
N THR A 173 -9.33 12.59 -33.94
CA THR A 173 -7.92 12.45 -33.54
C THR A 173 -7.72 12.91 -32.09
N GLN A 174 -8.35 14.01 -31.68
CA GLN A 174 -8.30 14.49 -30.29
C GLN A 174 -8.93 13.49 -29.31
N LEU A 175 -10.11 12.94 -29.63
CA LEU A 175 -10.75 11.89 -28.83
C LEU A 175 -9.89 10.64 -28.73
N GLN A 176 -9.23 10.22 -29.83
CA GLN A 176 -8.33 9.08 -29.79
C GLN A 176 -7.12 9.30 -28.87
N ALA A 177 -6.54 10.51 -28.88
CA ALA A 177 -5.47 10.86 -27.96
C ALA A 177 -5.95 10.83 -26.50
N GLN A 178 -7.11 11.41 -26.21
CA GLN A 178 -7.71 11.38 -24.86
C GLN A 178 -8.01 9.95 -24.38
N ILE A 179 -8.51 9.07 -25.25
CA ILE A 179 -8.74 7.65 -24.92
C ILE A 179 -7.41 6.96 -24.62
N ALA A 180 -6.36 7.22 -25.40
CA ALA A 180 -5.04 6.63 -25.17
C ALA A 180 -4.43 7.08 -23.84
N ASP A 181 -4.51 8.38 -23.52
CA ASP A 181 -4.02 8.95 -22.25
C ASP A 181 -4.79 8.36 -21.05
N ALA A 182 -6.13 8.28 -21.14
CA ALA A 182 -6.96 7.68 -20.10
C ALA A 182 -6.67 6.18 -19.91
N GLN A 183 -6.43 5.44 -20.98
CA GLN A 183 -6.03 4.03 -20.89
C GLN A 183 -4.65 3.85 -20.25
N GLN A 184 -3.69 4.72 -20.58
CA GLN A 184 -2.37 4.73 -19.97
C GLN A 184 -2.47 5.02 -18.47
N GLU A 185 -3.26 6.01 -18.07
CA GLU A 185 -3.44 6.37 -16.67
C GLU A 185 -4.17 5.27 -15.90
N LYS A 186 -5.23 4.68 -16.46
CA LYS A 186 -5.87 3.48 -15.89
C LYS A 186 -4.86 2.35 -15.66
N GLY A 187 -3.98 2.09 -16.64
CA GLY A 187 -2.92 1.09 -16.50
C GLY A 187 -1.85 1.45 -15.46
N ARG A 188 -1.62 2.74 -15.20
CA ARG A 188 -0.74 3.21 -14.12
C ARG A 188 -1.39 2.99 -12.75
N LEU A 189 -2.66 3.37 -12.59
CA LEU A 189 -3.41 3.23 -11.34
C LEU A 189 -3.61 1.76 -10.97
N LEU A 190 -3.92 0.89 -11.94
CA LEU A 190 -4.05 -0.55 -11.68
C LEU A 190 -2.75 -1.17 -11.13
N ARG A 191 -1.60 -0.82 -11.70
CA ARG A 191 -0.29 -1.26 -11.18
C ARG A 191 -0.04 -0.74 -9.77
N SER A 192 -0.33 0.54 -9.52
CA SER A 192 -0.21 1.12 -8.17
C SER A 192 -1.12 0.42 -7.16
N MET A 193 -2.32 0.00 -7.56
CA MET A 193 -3.25 -0.73 -6.70
C MET A 193 -2.73 -2.14 -6.39
N ASP A 194 -2.15 -2.83 -7.37
CA ASP A 194 -1.51 -4.13 -7.16
C ASP A 194 -0.31 -4.02 -6.21
N ASP A 195 0.53 -3.00 -6.37
CA ASP A 195 1.67 -2.72 -5.48
C ASP A 195 1.21 -2.47 -4.04
N LEU A 196 0.16 -1.67 -3.84
CA LEU A 196 -0.42 -1.41 -2.53
C LEU A 196 -1.04 -2.67 -1.92
N ARG A 197 -1.71 -3.49 -2.73
CA ARG A 197 -2.29 -4.77 -2.28
C ARG A 197 -1.21 -5.72 -1.78
N ASP A 198 -0.07 -5.78 -2.47
CA ASP A 198 1.04 -6.64 -2.04
C ASP A 198 1.72 -6.10 -0.77
N LEU A 199 1.83 -4.78 -0.62
CA LEU A 199 2.29 -4.15 0.62
C LEU A 199 1.36 -4.46 1.79
N VAL A 200 0.04 -4.41 1.60
CA VAL A 200 -0.93 -4.78 2.65
C VAL A 200 -0.75 -6.23 3.08
N LYS A 201 -0.56 -7.17 2.14
CA LYS A 201 -0.30 -8.58 2.48
C LYS A 201 1.01 -8.76 3.24
N GLU A 202 2.03 -7.95 2.97
CA GLU A 202 3.29 -7.99 3.72
C GLU A 202 3.08 -7.50 5.16
N LYS A 203 2.35 -6.38 5.32
CA LYS A 203 2.01 -5.84 6.65
C LYS A 203 1.13 -6.78 7.46
N ASP A 204 0.17 -7.48 6.84
CA ASP A 204 -0.65 -8.50 7.51
C ASP A 204 0.22 -9.65 8.08
N LYS A 205 1.29 -10.05 7.38
CA LYS A 205 2.24 -11.06 7.89
C LYS A 205 3.02 -10.55 9.08
N ASP A 206 3.45 -9.29 9.06
CA ASP A 206 4.15 -8.66 10.18
C ASP A 206 3.27 -8.50 11.41
N ILE A 207 2.00 -8.12 11.23
CA ILE A 207 1.00 -8.07 12.30
C ILE A 207 0.84 -9.45 12.93
N LEU A 208 0.59 -10.49 12.14
CA LEU A 208 0.47 -11.86 12.64
C LEU A 208 1.73 -12.31 13.39
N ARG A 209 2.93 -11.93 12.93
CA ARG A 209 4.18 -12.24 13.63
C ARG A 209 4.25 -11.55 14.99
N LEU A 210 3.93 -10.27 15.07
CA LEU A 210 3.96 -9.49 16.31
C LEU A 210 2.86 -9.94 17.29
N GLU A 211 1.67 -10.25 16.81
CA GLU A 211 0.59 -10.81 17.64
C GLU A 211 1.03 -12.12 18.32
N ASN A 212 1.68 -13.00 17.57
CA ASN A 212 2.24 -14.24 18.14
C ASN A 212 3.30 -13.93 19.22
N GLN A 213 4.19 -12.97 18.99
CA GLN A 213 5.19 -12.55 20.00
C GLN A 213 4.53 -11.99 21.26
N VAL A 214 3.49 -11.17 21.11
CA VAL A 214 2.74 -10.61 22.24
C VAL A 214 2.05 -11.73 23.04
N VAL A 215 1.49 -12.73 22.36
CA VAL A 215 0.89 -13.90 23.03
C VAL A 215 1.95 -14.70 23.79
N GLU A 216 3.10 -14.95 23.19
CA GLU A 216 4.23 -15.62 23.85
C GLU A 216 4.68 -14.84 25.09
N LEU A 217 4.92 -13.53 24.97
CA LEU A 217 5.40 -12.70 26.07
C LEU A 217 4.37 -12.54 27.20
N LYS A 218 3.07 -12.46 26.88
CA LYS A 218 2.01 -12.54 27.89
C LYS A 218 2.05 -13.89 28.62
N GLY A 219 2.21 -14.99 27.87
CA GLY A 219 2.39 -16.32 28.46
C GLY A 219 3.60 -16.38 29.39
N TRP A 220 4.74 -15.79 29.00
CA TRP A 220 5.93 -15.68 29.84
C TRP A 220 5.66 -14.87 31.12
N HIS A 221 5.00 -13.72 31.00
CA HIS A 221 4.68 -12.87 32.13
C HIS A 221 3.75 -13.58 33.13
N ASP A 222 2.67 -14.20 32.64
CA ASP A 222 1.73 -14.97 33.47
C ASP A 222 2.42 -16.12 34.22
N ARG A 223 3.44 -16.75 33.61
CA ARG A 223 4.22 -17.81 34.25
C ARG A 223 5.10 -17.26 35.36
N VAL A 224 5.79 -16.14 35.12
CA VAL A 224 6.62 -15.47 36.13
C VAL A 224 5.76 -15.02 37.31
N ASP A 225 4.62 -14.38 37.05
CA ASP A 225 3.71 -13.92 38.09
C ASP A 225 3.19 -15.08 38.95
N LYS A 226 2.86 -16.23 38.34
CA LYS A 226 2.46 -17.44 39.08
C LYS A 226 3.61 -18.05 39.90
N LEU A 227 4.85 -17.93 39.42
CA LEU A 227 6.03 -18.40 40.13
C LEU A 227 6.35 -17.50 41.33
N ASP A 228 6.17 -16.19 41.21
CA ASP A 228 6.53 -15.22 42.25
C ASP A 228 5.41 -15.00 43.29
N ALA A 229 4.13 -15.13 42.92
CA ALA A 229 3.00 -14.78 43.79
C ALA A 229 2.45 -15.93 44.67
N GLY A 230 2.98 -17.16 44.56
CA GLY A 230 2.47 -18.31 45.29
C GLY A 230 2.98 -18.44 46.74
N GLU A 231 2.15 -18.98 47.65
CA GLU A 231 2.56 -19.32 49.03
C GLU A 231 3.77 -20.29 49.08
N HIS A 232 3.97 -21.05 48.00
CA HIS A 232 5.10 -21.97 47.83
C HIS A 232 6.15 -21.48 46.84
N ALA A 233 6.11 -20.21 46.40
CA ALA A 233 7.03 -19.62 45.43
C ALA A 233 8.50 -19.85 45.81
N ALA A 234 8.87 -19.52 47.05
CA ALA A 234 10.24 -19.66 47.54
C ALA A 234 10.72 -21.13 47.57
N THR A 235 9.84 -22.05 47.98
CA THR A 235 10.14 -23.49 48.02
C THR A 235 10.27 -24.07 46.62
N ASN A 236 9.36 -23.70 45.72
CA ASN A 236 9.37 -24.13 44.32
C ASN A 236 10.63 -23.60 43.61
N LEU A 237 11.04 -22.35 43.88
CA LEU A 237 12.27 -21.78 43.32
C LEU A 237 13.52 -22.50 43.83
N ALA A 238 13.59 -22.80 45.13
CA ALA A 238 14.70 -23.55 45.72
C ALA A 238 14.80 -24.98 45.14
N TYR A 239 13.64 -25.65 45.00
CA TYR A 239 13.57 -26.99 44.41
C TYR A 239 13.91 -26.96 42.91
N LEU A 240 13.39 -26.00 42.15
CA LEU A 240 13.72 -25.79 40.74
C LEU A 240 15.22 -25.58 40.54
N LYS A 241 15.84 -24.72 41.37
CA LYS A 241 17.29 -24.51 41.34
C LYS A 241 18.05 -25.81 41.55
N HIS A 242 17.63 -26.64 42.50
CA HIS A 242 18.25 -27.94 42.72
C HIS A 242 18.08 -28.88 41.52
N CYS A 243 16.88 -28.95 40.94
CA CYS A 243 16.61 -29.77 39.74
C CYS A 243 17.45 -29.32 38.54
N VAL A 244 17.54 -28.02 38.27
CA VAL A 244 18.30 -27.47 37.14
C VAL A 244 19.80 -27.66 37.34
N VAL A 245 20.34 -27.39 38.54
CA VAL A 245 21.77 -27.62 38.83
C VAL A 245 22.11 -29.11 38.68
N THR A 246 21.28 -30.00 39.21
CA THR A 246 21.48 -31.45 39.08
C THR A 246 21.40 -31.89 37.62
N TYR A 247 20.46 -31.35 36.84
CA TYR A 247 20.33 -31.62 35.41
C TYR A 247 21.58 -31.18 34.63
N MET A 248 22.16 -30.01 34.96
CA MET A 248 23.37 -29.51 34.29
C MET A 248 24.65 -30.25 34.71
N GLN A 249 24.71 -30.78 35.93
CA GLN A 249 25.89 -31.47 36.46
C GLN A 249 25.92 -32.96 36.13
N THR A 250 24.76 -33.59 35.94
CA THR A 250 24.69 -35.03 35.67
C THR A 250 24.99 -35.34 34.20
N GLU A 251 25.92 -36.27 33.98
CA GLU A 251 26.21 -36.83 32.64
C GLU A 251 25.23 -37.95 32.26
N ASP A 252 24.46 -38.46 33.22
CA ASP A 252 23.51 -39.56 32.98
C ASP A 252 22.24 -39.07 32.26
N PRO A 253 21.99 -39.50 31.02
CA PRO A 253 20.80 -39.11 30.27
C PRO A 253 19.50 -39.60 30.90
N SER A 254 19.52 -40.71 31.66
CA SER A 254 18.33 -41.19 32.38
C SER A 254 17.89 -40.22 33.47
N THR A 255 18.85 -39.64 34.19
CA THR A 255 18.59 -38.60 35.19
C THR A 255 18.09 -37.32 34.52
N GLN A 256 18.68 -36.91 33.39
CA GLN A 256 18.22 -35.75 32.63
C GLN A 256 16.77 -35.92 32.14
N ILE A 257 16.41 -37.09 31.60
CA ILE A 257 15.04 -37.40 31.15
C ILE A 257 14.05 -37.37 32.33
N ARG A 258 14.45 -37.83 33.52
CA ARG A 258 13.57 -37.84 34.71
C ARG A 258 13.36 -36.45 35.31
N LEU A 259 14.38 -35.60 35.30
CA LEU A 259 14.29 -34.24 35.83
C LEU A 259 13.53 -33.28 34.91
N LEU A 260 13.50 -33.55 33.60
CA LEU A 260 12.89 -32.64 32.64
C LEU A 260 11.38 -32.42 32.84
N PRO A 261 10.53 -33.46 33.03
CA PRO A 261 9.11 -33.25 33.30
C PRO A 261 8.86 -32.43 34.56
N VAL A 262 9.72 -32.60 35.59
CA VAL A 262 9.63 -31.85 36.85
C VAL A 262 9.93 -30.38 36.63
N VAL A 263 11.02 -30.07 35.91
CA VAL A 263 11.37 -28.69 35.55
C VAL A 263 10.27 -28.05 34.69
N ALA A 264 9.76 -28.80 33.70
CA ALA A 264 8.69 -28.35 32.82
C ALA A 264 7.38 -28.09 33.58
N GLU A 265 7.05 -28.90 34.59
CA GLU A 265 5.86 -28.74 35.40
C GLU A 265 5.96 -27.52 36.34
N ILE A 266 7.13 -27.31 36.95
CA ILE A 266 7.37 -26.15 37.82
C ILE A 266 7.34 -24.85 37.00
N LEU A 267 8.04 -24.82 35.86
CA LEU A 267 8.08 -23.66 34.98
C LEU A 267 6.84 -23.51 34.09
N LYS A 268 5.88 -24.45 34.17
CA LYS A 268 4.65 -24.46 33.37
C LYS A 268 4.92 -24.31 31.86
N PHE A 269 5.85 -25.11 31.35
CA PHE A 269 6.13 -25.18 29.91
C PHE A 269 4.85 -25.51 29.14
N SER A 270 4.68 -24.84 28.00
CA SER A 270 3.70 -25.20 26.99
C SER A 270 4.06 -26.57 26.38
N ASN A 271 3.08 -27.20 25.74
CA ASN A 271 3.29 -28.48 25.05
C ASN A 271 4.38 -28.35 23.96
N VAL A 272 4.41 -27.21 23.27
CA VAL A 272 5.42 -26.92 22.22
C VAL A 272 6.83 -26.83 22.82
N GLU A 273 7.00 -26.09 23.93
CA GLU A 273 8.29 -26.00 24.62
C GLU A 273 8.74 -27.37 25.14
N ARG A 274 7.81 -28.19 25.67
CA ARG A 274 8.11 -29.54 26.15
C ARG A 274 8.62 -30.44 25.00
N GLU A 275 7.92 -30.46 23.87
CA GLU A 275 8.34 -31.21 22.67
C GLU A 275 9.69 -30.75 22.12
N GLN A 276 9.96 -29.44 22.11
CA GLN A 276 11.25 -28.90 21.66
C GLN A 276 12.41 -29.38 22.54
N VAL A 277 12.20 -29.40 23.86
CA VAL A 277 13.24 -29.85 24.79
C VAL A 277 13.43 -31.36 24.74
N GLU A 278 12.36 -32.14 24.63
CA GLU A 278 12.42 -33.60 24.41
C GLU A 278 13.13 -33.97 23.10
N THR A 279 12.86 -33.22 22.03
CA THR A 279 13.53 -33.39 20.73
C THR A 279 15.02 -33.09 20.84
N SER A 280 15.39 -32.04 21.57
CA SER A 280 16.79 -31.64 21.79
C SER A 280 17.56 -32.67 22.61
N LEU A 281 16.92 -33.26 23.62
CA LEU A 281 17.47 -34.37 24.41
C LEU A 281 17.65 -35.63 23.57
N SER A 282 16.65 -35.98 22.77
CA SER A 282 16.68 -37.16 21.90
C SER A 282 17.78 -37.09 20.84
N ARG A 283 18.20 -35.88 20.42
CA ARG A 283 19.36 -35.70 19.52
C ARG A 283 20.71 -35.89 20.23
N ARG A 284 20.79 -35.59 21.53
CA ARG A 284 22.02 -35.71 22.31
C ARG A 284 22.33 -37.13 22.74
N ILE A 285 21.31 -37.97 22.87
CA ILE A 285 21.46 -39.39 23.19
C ILE A 285 21.75 -40.13 21.88
N PRO A 286 22.99 -40.57 21.61
CA PRO A 286 23.27 -41.36 20.42
C PRO A 286 22.43 -42.64 20.46
N LYS A 287 21.66 -42.91 19.39
CA LYS A 287 20.80 -44.11 19.24
C LYS A 287 21.58 -45.44 19.20
N GLY A 288 22.86 -45.48 19.58
CA GLY A 288 23.74 -46.62 19.39
C GLY A 288 24.73 -46.77 20.54
N GLY A 289 24.31 -47.57 21.52
CA GLY A 289 25.14 -48.01 22.63
C GLY A 289 24.40 -49.08 23.44
N ALA A 290 23.72 -50.00 22.75
CA ALA A 290 23.29 -51.24 23.39
C ALA A 290 24.57 -52.07 23.65
N PRO A 291 24.77 -52.60 24.87
CA PRO A 291 25.86 -53.54 25.15
C PRO A 291 25.69 -54.84 24.35
#